data_AF-A0AAJ5C922-F1
#
_entry.id   AF-A0AAJ5C922-F1
#
_cell.length_a   1.000
_cell.length_b   1.000
_cell.length_c   1.000
_cell.angle_alpha   90.00
_cell.angle_beta   90.00
_cell.angle_gamma   90.00
#
_symmetry.space_group_name_H-M   'P 1'
#
loop_
_entity.id
_entity.type
_entity.pdbx_description
1 polymer ?
#
loop_
_entity_poly.entity_id
_entity_poly.type
_entity_poly.pdbx_seq_one_letter_code
_entity_poly.pdbx_strand_id
1 'polypeptide(L)'
;MARPSPYPPELRERAVRKVAEIRPNYSTEWAAMKAVAAKLGIGTAETVRTWVRMAEVNAGQRPGRTSEEATADARISQRLTNRPLSELLGHGALQLATLALNLLPLAALRLEQLMRSRSGHLERAARRNAEVSLRRARVGGAR
;
A
#
# COMPACT_ATOMS: atom_id res chain seq x y z
N MET A 1 10.22 -3.87 11.62
CA MET A 1 9.50 -2.91 12.50
C MET A 1 10.45 -1.82 12.93
N ALA A 2 10.12 -0.54 12.76
CA ALA A 2 10.94 0.56 13.27
C ALA A 2 10.88 0.56 14.80
N ARG A 3 12.03 0.42 15.45
CA ARG A 3 12.12 0.47 16.93
C ARG A 3 11.56 1.82 17.38
N PRO A 4 10.53 1.87 18.25
CA PRO A 4 10.04 3.13 18.78
C PRO A 4 11.21 3.84 19.46
N SER A 5 11.52 5.04 18.97
CA SER A 5 12.61 5.83 19.55
C SER A 5 12.27 6.07 21.02
N PRO A 6 13.15 5.71 21.98
CA PRO A 6 12.81 5.64 23.41
C PRO A 6 12.51 6.99 24.07
N TYR A 7 12.56 8.08 23.31
CA TYR A 7 12.36 9.44 23.81
C TYR A 7 11.23 10.12 23.03
N PRO A 8 10.10 10.47 23.68
CA PRO A 8 8.98 11.16 23.05
C PRO A 8 9.40 12.56 22.59
N PRO A 9 8.83 13.10 21.50
CA PRO A 9 9.20 14.40 20.94
C PRO A 9 9.07 15.55 21.95
N GLU A 10 8.08 15.49 22.83
CA GLU A 10 7.81 16.47 23.89
C GLU A 10 8.99 16.57 24.88
N LEU A 11 9.64 15.44 25.19
CA LEU A 11 10.84 15.42 26.04
C LEU A 11 12.01 16.12 25.35
N ARG A 12 12.13 15.96 24.02
CA ARG A 12 13.21 16.58 23.22
C ARG A 12 13.04 18.08 23.16
N GLU A 13 11.83 18.55 22.86
CA GLU A 13 11.53 19.99 22.82
C GLU A 13 11.73 20.64 24.19
N ARG A 14 11.27 19.97 25.26
CA ARG A 14 11.50 20.42 26.64
C ARG A 14 12.99 20.47 26.99
N ALA A 15 13.78 19.49 26.56
CA ALA A 15 15.22 19.48 26.77
C ALA A 15 15.91 20.65 26.06
N VAL A 16 15.61 20.87 24.78
CA VAL A 16 16.18 21.96 23.98
C VAL A 16 15.83 23.33 24.57
N ARG A 17 14.54 23.54 24.93
CA ARG A 17 14.10 24.77 25.58
C ARG A 17 14.84 25.00 26.89
N LYS A 18 14.97 23.96 27.71
CA LYS A 18 15.68 24.05 28.99
C LYS A 18 17.16 24.36 28.83
N VAL A 19 17.82 23.81 27.81
CA VAL A 19 19.22 24.14 27.50
C VAL A 19 19.33 25.61 27.15
N ALA A 20 18.45 26.15 26.29
CA ALA A 20 18.45 27.56 25.93
C ALA A 20 18.22 28.48 27.15
N GLU A 21 17.31 28.12 28.04
CA GLU A 21 17.04 28.87 29.28
C GLU A 21 18.24 28.92 30.23
N ILE A 22 18.95 27.80 30.40
CA ILE A 22 20.05 27.73 31.39
C ILE A 22 21.42 28.03 30.79
N ARG A 23 21.57 28.02 29.46
CA ARG A 23 22.81 28.37 28.74
C ARG A 23 23.49 29.63 29.28
N PRO A 24 22.81 30.77 29.52
CA PRO A 24 23.47 31.97 30.04
C PRO A 24 24.02 31.83 31.47
N ASN A 25 23.55 30.84 32.23
CA ASN A 25 23.96 30.62 33.62
C ASN A 25 25.19 29.71 33.76
N TYR A 26 25.71 29.18 32.66
CA TYR A 26 26.89 28.30 32.66
C TYR A 26 27.99 28.85 31.76
N SER A 27 29.24 28.69 32.18
CA SER A 27 30.43 29.12 31.41
C SER A 27 30.62 28.33 30.11
N THR A 28 30.02 27.14 30.00
CA THR A 28 30.09 26.31 28.79
C THR A 28 28.72 25.72 28.46
N GLU A 29 28.41 25.68 27.16
CA GLU A 29 27.18 25.08 26.65
C GLU A 29 27.09 23.59 26.99
N TRP A 30 28.24 22.90 27.01
CA TRP A 30 28.35 21.50 27.42
C TRP A 30 27.96 21.29 28.90
N ALA A 31 28.29 22.22 29.80
CA ALA A 31 27.85 22.14 31.19
C ALA A 31 26.34 22.30 31.33
N ALA A 32 25.74 23.22 30.57
CA ALA A 32 24.29 23.35 30.48
C ALA A 32 23.62 22.07 29.95
N MET A 33 24.15 21.47 28.87
CA MET A 33 23.62 20.22 28.32
C MET A 33 23.72 19.05 29.31
N LYS A 34 24.83 18.91 30.03
CA LYS A 34 24.99 17.89 31.09
C LYS A 34 23.98 18.07 32.22
N ALA A 35 23.76 19.31 32.65
CA ALA A 35 22.79 19.62 33.70
C ALA A 35 21.35 19.29 33.26
N VAL A 36 20.99 19.59 32.00
CA VAL A 36 19.68 19.20 31.44
C VAL A 36 19.55 17.68 31.30
N ALA A 37 20.59 16.99 30.85
CA ALA A 37 20.58 15.54 30.73
C ALA A 37 20.34 14.87 32.09
N ALA A 38 21.05 15.32 33.13
CA ALA A 38 20.84 14.85 34.50
C ALA A 38 19.43 15.17 35.02
N LYS A 39 18.90 16.36 34.72
CA LYS A 39 17.57 16.81 35.18
C LYS A 39 16.40 16.10 34.51
N LEU A 40 16.57 15.65 33.27
CA LEU A 40 15.52 14.97 32.49
C LEU A 40 15.71 13.45 32.42
N GLY A 41 16.72 12.90 33.13
CA GLY A 41 17.00 11.47 33.13
C GLY A 41 17.53 10.93 31.79
N ILE A 42 18.15 11.78 30.98
CA ILE A 42 18.69 11.41 29.66
C ILE A 42 20.10 10.86 29.89
N GLY A 43 20.33 9.61 29.50
CA GLY A 43 21.58 8.89 29.82
C GLY A 43 22.86 9.52 29.28
N THR A 44 22.79 10.36 28.23
CA THR A 44 23.97 11.02 27.66
C THR A 44 23.71 12.48 27.28
N ALA A 45 24.65 13.36 27.61
CA ALA A 45 24.64 14.77 27.19
C ALA A 45 24.78 14.92 25.66
N GLU A 46 25.37 13.93 24.98
CA GLU A 46 25.45 13.86 23.51
C GLU A 46 24.07 13.77 22.84
N THR A 47 23.11 13.10 23.50
CA THR A 47 21.73 13.02 23.01
C THR A 47 21.09 14.40 23.01
N VAL A 48 21.26 15.17 24.10
CA VAL A 48 20.77 16.55 24.21
C VAL A 48 21.44 17.44 23.16
N ARG A 49 22.75 17.31 22.94
CA ARG A 49 23.49 18.06 21.91
C ARG A 49 22.93 17.81 20.51
N THR A 50 22.61 16.56 20.19
CA THR A 50 22.02 16.21 18.89
C THR A 50 20.66 16.87 18.71
N TRP A 51 19.83 16.89 19.74
CA TRP A 51 18.51 17.55 19.68
C TRP A 51 18.61 19.07 19.56
N VAL A 52 19.55 19.71 20.26
CA VAL A 52 19.80 21.16 20.13
C VAL A 52 20.20 21.50 18.70
N ARG A 53 21.13 20.76 18.11
CA ARG A 53 21.54 20.94 16.70
C ARG A 53 20.41 20.73 15.71
N MET A 54 19.60 19.68 15.91
CA MET A 54 18.41 19.43 15.08
C MET A 54 17.41 20.58 15.21
N ALA A 55 17.22 21.12 16.42
CA ALA A 55 16.33 22.26 16.64
C ALA A 55 16.86 23.57 16.03
N GLU A 56 18.17 23.80 16.04
CA GLU A 56 18.80 24.95 15.35
C GLU A 56 18.63 24.87 13.82
N VAL A 57 18.72 23.65 13.26
CA VAL A 57 18.44 23.38 11.85
C VAL A 57 16.94 23.61 11.55
N ASN A 58 16.05 23.10 12.40
CA ASN A 58 14.60 23.29 12.28
C ASN A 58 14.17 24.76 12.40
N ALA A 59 14.85 25.53 13.25
CA ALA A 59 14.59 26.96 13.47
C ALA A 59 15.09 27.86 12.32
N GLY A 60 15.62 27.27 11.24
CA GLY A 60 15.93 27.99 10.00
C GLY A 60 17.29 28.69 9.96
N GLN A 61 18.27 28.31 10.79
CA GLN A 61 19.63 28.87 10.69
C GLN A 61 20.53 28.17 9.65
N ARG A 62 20.10 27.07 9.01
CA ARG A 62 20.74 26.47 7.83
C ARG A 62 19.70 25.75 6.94
N PRO A 63 19.90 25.68 5.61
CA PRO A 63 19.07 24.88 4.72
C PRO A 63 19.30 23.39 4.99
N GLY A 64 18.53 22.85 5.92
CA GLY A 64 18.51 21.44 6.28
C GLY A 64 17.10 21.09 6.74
N ARG A 65 16.55 20.03 6.13
CA ARG A 65 15.19 19.50 6.28
C ARG A 65 14.59 19.70 7.67
N THR A 66 13.53 20.51 7.77
CA THR A 66 12.84 20.74 9.04
C THR A 66 12.02 19.51 9.43
N SER A 67 11.90 19.24 10.73
CA SER A 67 11.15 18.13 11.33
C SER A 67 9.66 18.11 10.94
N GLU A 68 9.15 19.16 10.29
CA GLU A 68 7.84 19.21 9.68
C GLU A 68 7.74 18.28 8.47
N GLU A 69 8.81 18.15 7.67
CA GLU A 69 8.88 17.19 6.56
C GLU A 69 8.83 15.74 7.08
N ALA A 70 9.48 15.41 8.21
CA ALA A 70 9.42 14.06 8.77
C ALA A 70 7.99 13.67 9.22
N THR A 71 7.20 14.64 9.68
CA THR A 71 5.77 14.41 9.99
C THR A 71 4.89 14.43 8.74
N ALA A 72 5.27 15.17 7.69
CA ALA A 72 4.62 15.11 6.39
C ALA A 72 4.89 13.76 5.69
N ASP A 73 6.12 13.25 5.71
CA ASP A 73 6.50 11.93 5.18
C ASP A 73 5.85 10.78 5.96
N ALA A 74 5.75 10.90 7.29
CA ALA A 74 5.00 9.94 8.09
C ALA A 74 3.50 9.99 7.81
N ARG A 75 2.91 11.19 7.64
CA ARG A 75 1.51 11.36 7.22
C ARG A 75 1.28 10.82 5.81
N ILE A 76 2.19 11.06 4.86
CA ILE A 76 2.12 10.57 3.48
C ILE A 76 2.22 9.04 3.46
N SER A 77 3.17 8.45 4.20
CA SER A 77 3.32 6.99 4.32
C SER A 77 2.12 6.33 5.00
N GLN A 78 1.54 6.97 6.02
CA GLN A 78 0.32 6.51 6.67
C GLN A 78 -0.90 6.63 5.75
N ARG A 79 -0.94 7.65 4.88
CA ARG A 79 -1.98 7.83 3.84
C ARG A 79 -1.91 6.75 2.76
N LEU A 80 -0.72 6.21 2.45
CA LEU A 80 -0.57 5.08 1.53
C LEU A 80 -0.96 3.74 2.15
N THR A 81 -0.91 3.63 3.48
CA THR A 81 -1.27 2.40 4.21
C THR A 81 -2.78 2.28 4.44
N ASN A 82 -3.52 3.39 4.50
CA ASN A 82 -4.96 3.43 4.80
C ASN A 82 -5.87 3.75 3.60
N ARG A 83 -5.37 3.68 2.35
CA ARG A 83 -6.22 3.86 1.17
C ARG A 83 -6.93 2.55 0.84
N PRO A 84 -8.27 2.52 0.71
CA PRO A 84 -8.94 1.36 0.15
C PRO A 84 -8.40 1.14 -1.28
N LEU A 85 -8.20 -0.12 -1.68
CA LEU A 85 -7.65 -0.49 -3.00
C LEU A 85 -8.37 0.21 -4.17
N SER A 86 -9.62 0.62 -3.96
CA SER A 86 -10.46 1.36 -4.92
C SER A 86 -9.95 2.76 -5.27
N GLU A 87 -9.16 3.41 -4.42
CA GLU A 87 -8.58 4.73 -4.73
C GLU A 87 -7.19 4.66 -5.36
N LEU A 88 -6.50 3.51 -5.26
CA LEU A 88 -5.22 3.26 -5.92
C LEU A 88 -5.41 2.81 -7.37
N LEU A 89 -6.49 2.07 -7.62
CA LEU A 89 -6.98 1.73 -8.94
C LEU A 89 -7.71 2.97 -9.47
N GLY A 90 -6.96 3.89 -10.09
CA GLY A 90 -7.53 5.09 -10.70
C GLY A 90 -8.74 4.79 -11.59
N HIS A 91 -9.58 5.79 -11.85
CA HIS A 91 -10.86 5.67 -12.57
C HIS A 91 -10.85 4.72 -13.79
N GLY A 92 -9.73 4.63 -14.52
CA GLY A 92 -9.58 3.68 -15.64
C GLY A 92 -9.73 2.20 -15.26
N ALA A 93 -9.24 1.77 -14.10
CA ALA A 93 -9.37 0.38 -13.66
C ALA A 93 -10.83 0.02 -13.29
N LEU A 94 -11.55 0.96 -12.65
CA LEU A 94 -12.99 0.80 -12.38
C LEU A 94 -13.81 0.79 -13.69
N GLN A 95 -13.44 1.63 -14.65
CA GLN A 95 -14.09 1.68 -15.96
C GLN A 95 -13.86 0.38 -16.76
N LEU A 96 -12.64 -0.17 -16.75
CA LEU A 96 -12.33 -1.45 -17.37
C LEU A 96 -13.05 -2.63 -16.70
N ALA A 97 -13.10 -2.67 -15.36
CA ALA A 97 -13.81 -3.70 -14.63
C ALA A 97 -15.33 -3.67 -14.93
N THR A 98 -15.91 -2.47 -14.97
CA THR A 98 -17.33 -2.26 -15.32
C THR A 98 -17.61 -2.70 -16.75
N LEU A 99 -16.75 -2.33 -17.70
CA LEU A 99 -16.86 -2.76 -19.11
C LEU A 99 -16.72 -4.28 -19.26
N ALA A 100 -15.81 -4.91 -18.51
CA ALA A 100 -15.63 -6.37 -18.52
C ALA A 100 -16.87 -7.10 -18.00
N LEU A 101 -17.49 -6.61 -16.92
CA LEU A 101 -18.73 -7.18 -16.38
C LEU A 101 -19.90 -7.03 -17.37
N ASN A 102 -20.00 -5.90 -18.06
CA ASN A 102 -21.03 -5.68 -19.08
C ASN A 102 -20.84 -6.53 -20.34
N LEU A 103 -19.59 -6.93 -20.66
CA LEU A 103 -19.29 -7.81 -21.81
C LEU A 103 -19.44 -9.32 -21.49
N LEU A 104 -19.39 -9.72 -20.22
CA LEU A 104 -19.53 -11.11 -19.79
C LEU A 104 -20.82 -11.81 -20.30
N PRO A 105 -22.02 -11.20 -20.22
CA PRO A 105 -23.23 -11.83 -20.75
C PRO A 105 -23.19 -12.01 -22.28
N LEU A 106 -22.50 -11.12 -23.01
CA LEU A 106 -22.33 -11.24 -24.46
C LEU A 106 -21.39 -12.38 -24.82
N ALA A 107 -20.31 -12.57 -24.05
CA ALA A 107 -19.41 -13.70 -24.21
C ALA A 107 -20.11 -15.03 -23.90
N ALA A 108 -20.91 -15.09 -22.84
CA ALA A 108 -21.71 -16.26 -22.48
C ALA A 108 -22.75 -16.59 -23.56
N LEU A 109 -23.46 -15.59 -24.10
CA LEU A 109 -24.37 -15.77 -25.22
C LEU A 109 -23.65 -16.29 -26.46
N ARG A 110 -22.46 -15.76 -26.78
CA ARG A 110 -21.68 -16.22 -27.94
C ARG A 110 -21.24 -17.68 -27.79
N LEU A 111 -20.83 -18.08 -26.59
CA LEU A 111 -20.48 -19.47 -26.27
C LEU A 111 -21.72 -20.39 -26.36
N GLU A 112 -22.86 -19.95 -25.83
CA GLU A 112 -24.11 -20.72 -25.90
C GLU A 112 -24.56 -20.93 -27.35
N GLN A 113 -24.48 -19.90 -28.19
CA GLN A 113 -24.80 -19.99 -29.61
C GLN A 113 -23.87 -20.98 -30.35
N LEU A 114 -22.58 -20.98 -30.02
CA LEU A 114 -21.62 -21.93 -30.58
C LEU A 114 -21.90 -23.36 -30.11
N MET A 115 -22.19 -23.56 -28.83
CA MET A 115 -22.53 -24.86 -28.26
C MET A 115 -23.83 -25.41 -28.86
N ARG A 116 -24.86 -24.57 -29.02
CA ARG A 116 -26.15 -24.94 -29.62
C ARG A 116 -26.01 -25.32 -31.09
N SER A 117 -25.21 -24.55 -31.85
CA SER A 117 -24.88 -24.87 -33.25
C SER A 117 -24.12 -26.19 -33.38
N ARG A 118 -23.07 -26.39 -32.57
CA ARG A 118 -22.25 -27.60 -32.59
C ARG A 118 -23.01 -28.84 -32.13
N SER A 119 -23.88 -28.71 -31.12
CA SER A 119 -24.79 -29.77 -30.67
C SER A 119 -25.72 -30.22 -31.81
N GLY A 120 -26.31 -29.29 -32.55
CA GLY A 120 -27.18 -29.63 -33.69
C GLY A 120 -26.44 -30.35 -34.82
N HIS A 121 -25.18 -30.02 -35.08
CA HIS A 121 -24.35 -30.74 -36.07
C HIS A 121 -24.02 -32.16 -35.64
N LEU A 122 -23.67 -32.36 -34.37
CA LEU A 122 -23.39 -33.69 -33.81
C LEU A 122 -24.64 -34.56 -33.76
N GLU A 123 -25.79 -34.00 -33.39
CA GLU A 123 -27.05 -34.73 -33.37
C GLU A 123 -27.49 -35.17 -34.78
N ARG A 124 -27.34 -34.29 -35.79
CA ARG A 124 -27.59 -34.65 -37.20
C ARG A 124 -26.60 -35.69 -37.72
N ALA A 125 -25.35 -35.67 -37.27
CA ALA A 125 -24.37 -36.69 -37.62
C ALA A 125 -24.68 -38.04 -36.95
N ALA A 126 -25.09 -38.03 -35.68
CA ALA A 126 -25.48 -39.21 -34.93
C ALA A 126 -26.74 -39.86 -35.52
N ARG A 127 -27.77 -39.08 -35.87
CA ARG A 127 -28.99 -39.59 -36.54
C ARG A 127 -28.65 -40.23 -37.89
N ARG A 128 -27.79 -39.59 -38.70
CA ARG A 128 -27.33 -40.17 -39.98
C ARG A 128 -26.54 -41.46 -39.78
N ASN A 129 -25.66 -41.52 -38.78
CA ASN A 129 -24.90 -42.74 -38.49
C ASN A 129 -25.81 -43.89 -37.99
N ALA A 130 -26.83 -43.56 -37.19
CA ALA A 130 -27.84 -44.51 -36.74
C ALA A 130 -28.67 -45.04 -37.93
N GLU A 131 -29.08 -44.19 -38.87
CA GLU A 131 -29.77 -44.60 -40.10
C GLU A 131 -28.91 -45.51 -40.99
N VAL A 132 -27.62 -45.19 -41.15
CA VAL A 132 -26.67 -46.03 -41.90
C VAL A 132 -26.51 -47.39 -41.23
N SER A 133 -26.42 -47.42 -39.90
CA SER A 133 -26.31 -48.65 -39.12
C SER A 133 -27.57 -49.52 -39.24
N LEU A 134 -28.77 -48.93 -39.20
CA LEU A 134 -30.04 -49.64 -39.39
C LEU A 134 -30.20 -50.18 -40.83
N ARG A 135 -29.76 -49.42 -41.84
CA ARG A 135 -29.74 -49.91 -43.24
C ARG A 135 -28.78 -51.09 -43.41
N ARG A 136 -27.59 -51.03 -42.81
CA ARG A 136 -26.63 -52.15 -42.80
C ARG A 136 -27.20 -53.39 -42.10
N ALA A 137 -27.86 -53.22 -40.96
CA ALA A 137 -28.50 -54.33 -40.24
C ALA A 137 -29.62 -55.01 -41.07
N ARG A 138 -30.43 -54.23 -41.79
CA ARG A 138 -31.45 -54.78 -42.72
C ARG A 138 -30.86 -55.55 -43.89
N VAL A 139 -29.71 -55.12 -44.42
CA VAL A 139 -29.04 -55.79 -45.55
C VAL A 139 -28.23 -57.01 -45.10
N GLY A 140 -27.67 -56.98 -43.89
CA GLY A 140 -26.89 -58.09 -43.32
C GLY A 140 -27.70 -59.22 -42.67
N GLY A 141 -28.94 -58.96 -42.25
CA GLY A 141 -29.84 -59.96 -41.66
C GLY A 141 -30.65 -60.78 -42.66
N ALA A 142 -30.39 -60.65 -43.97
CA ALA A 142 -31.07 -61.37 -45.05
C ALA A 142 -30.17 -62.44 -45.71
N ARG A 143 -29.23 -63.01 -44.95
CA ARG A 143 -28.43 -64.18 -45.37
C ARG A 143 -28.56 -65.30 -44.36
#